data_AF-A0A418FIY9-F1
#
_entry.id   AF-A0A418FIY9-F1
#
_cell.length_a   1.000
_cell.length_b   1.000
_cell.length_c   1.000
_cell.angle_alpha   90.00
_cell.angle_beta   90.00
_cell.angle_gamma   90.00
#
_symmetry.space_group_name_H-M   'P 1'
#
loop_
_entity.id
_entity.type
_entity.pdbx_description
1 polymer ?
#
loop_
_entity_poly.entity_id
_entity_poly.type
_entity_poly.pdbx_seq_one_letter_code
_entity_poly.pdbx_strand_id
1 'polypeptide(L)'
;MALPTTRGHQFANFQLFRYATDVTFQQTNVPSGSYAEKKTYFSGKHSQYGHKVVVSVLPNGFAINCTMHYKGSVSDKAIFDDNLEFHVSALSK
;
A
#
# COMPACT_ATOMS: atom_id res chain seq x y z
N MET A 1 5.86 -6.88 26.19
CA MET A 1 5.36 -5.58 25.69
C MET A 1 6.50 -4.59 25.82
N ALA A 2 7.10 -4.16 24.71
CA ALA A 2 8.17 -3.17 24.73
C ALA A 2 7.56 -1.78 24.58
N LEU A 3 7.86 -0.88 25.52
CA LEU A 3 7.46 0.53 25.44
C LEU A 3 8.28 1.21 24.32
N PRO A 4 7.66 1.94 23.38
CA PRO A 4 8.41 2.60 22.31
C PRO A 4 9.15 3.82 22.87
N THR A 5 10.47 3.85 22.69
CA THR A 5 11.31 4.99 23.02
C THR A 5 11.09 6.11 21.99
N THR A 6 10.97 7.36 22.42
CA THR A 6 10.51 8.52 21.63
C THR A 6 11.49 9.07 20.60
N ARG A 7 12.65 8.45 20.38
CA ARG A 7 13.64 8.91 19.38
C ARG A 7 13.49 8.10 18.08
N GLY A 8 13.23 8.78 16.97
CA GLY A 8 13.14 8.16 15.62
C GLY A 8 11.73 7.84 15.11
N HIS A 9 10.67 8.36 15.75
CA HIS A 9 9.28 8.00 15.44
C HIS A 9 8.48 9.15 14.78
N GLN A 10 9.15 10.21 14.32
CA GLN A 10 8.49 11.37 13.69
C GLN A 10 9.20 11.77 12.41
N PHE A 11 8.43 12.17 11.39
CA PHE A 11 8.96 12.77 10.18
C PHE A 11 9.52 14.16 10.50
N ALA A 12 10.74 14.46 10.03
CA ALA A 12 11.47 15.67 10.40
C ALA A 12 10.69 16.98 10.20
N ASN A 13 9.89 17.05 9.13
CA ASN A 13 9.10 18.25 8.77
C ASN A 13 7.61 18.12 9.11
N PHE A 14 7.17 16.99 9.67
CA PHE A 14 5.77 16.61 9.75
C PHE A 14 5.48 15.88 11.07
N GLN A 15 5.57 16.61 12.18
CA GLN A 15 5.48 16.05 13.54
C GLN A 15 4.12 15.42 13.87
N LEU A 16 3.07 15.75 13.12
CA LEU A 16 1.71 15.19 13.27
C LEU A 16 1.48 13.92 12.44
N PHE A 17 2.38 13.58 11.52
CA PHE A 17 2.24 12.42 10.64
C PHE A 17 2.78 11.18 11.36
N ARG A 18 1.94 10.15 11.52
CA ARG A 18 2.31 8.93 12.25
C ARG A 18 3.01 7.88 11.39
N TYR A 19 2.62 7.78 10.12
CA TYR A 19 3.19 6.85 9.14
C TYR A 19 2.95 7.38 7.73
N ALA A 20 3.75 6.91 6.77
CA ALA A 20 3.50 7.11 5.34
C ALA A 20 2.81 5.86 4.79
N THR A 21 1.99 6.02 3.77
CA THR A 21 1.34 4.89 3.10
C THR A 21 1.31 5.14 1.60
N ASP A 22 1.57 4.11 0.82
CA ASP A 22 1.54 4.20 -0.64
C ASP A 22 1.14 2.87 -1.27
N VAL A 23 0.64 2.94 -2.50
CA VAL A 23 0.39 1.78 -3.34
C VAL A 23 1.63 1.50 -4.17
N THR A 24 2.26 0.36 -3.97
CA THR A 24 3.36 -0.09 -4.83
C THR A 24 2.83 -0.99 -5.94
N PHE A 25 3.44 -0.90 -7.13
CA PHE A 25 3.12 -1.75 -8.28
C PHE A 25 4.27 -2.72 -8.53
N GLN A 26 3.96 -4.00 -8.60
CA GLN A 26 4.90 -5.05 -8.97
C GLN A 26 4.53 -5.61 -10.34
N GLN A 27 5.40 -5.38 -11.32
CA GLN A 27 5.25 -5.91 -12.66
C GLN A 27 5.31 -7.44 -12.64
N THR A 28 4.49 -8.07 -13.49
CA THR A 28 4.53 -9.50 -13.77
C THR A 28 4.63 -9.77 -15.27
N ASN A 29 4.84 -11.03 -15.63
CA ASN A 29 4.54 -11.51 -16.97
C ASN A 29 3.05 -11.37 -17.27
N VAL A 30 2.69 -11.44 -18.55
CA VAL A 30 1.27 -11.53 -18.95
C VAL A 30 0.69 -12.81 -18.35
N PRO A 31 -0.37 -12.74 -17.53
CA PRO A 31 -0.97 -13.93 -16.94
C PRO A 31 -1.56 -14.83 -18.05
N SER A 32 -1.76 -16.11 -17.77
CA SER A 32 -2.48 -17.01 -18.68
C SER A 32 -3.99 -16.73 -18.66
N GLY A 33 -4.74 -17.31 -19.60
CA GLY A 33 -6.20 -17.16 -19.69
C GLY A 33 -6.67 -16.25 -20.82
N SER A 34 -7.97 -15.93 -20.78
CA SER A 34 -8.64 -15.07 -21.75
C SER A 34 -8.16 -13.62 -21.66
N TYR A 35 -8.42 -12.84 -22.71
CA TYR A 35 -8.13 -11.41 -22.70
C TYR A 35 -8.87 -10.68 -21.56
N ALA A 36 -10.12 -11.07 -21.28
CA ALA A 36 -10.93 -10.47 -20.21
C ALA A 36 -10.30 -10.66 -18.83
N GLU A 37 -9.78 -11.86 -18.55
CA GLU A 37 -9.07 -12.17 -17.31
C GLU A 37 -7.75 -11.40 -17.23
N LYS A 38 -6.93 -11.46 -18.29
CA LYS A 38 -5.63 -10.77 -18.36
C LYS A 38 -5.76 -9.28 -18.15
N LYS A 39 -6.75 -8.64 -18.79
CA LYS A 39 -6.98 -7.19 -18.72
C LYS A 39 -7.13 -6.69 -17.29
N THR A 40 -7.66 -7.52 -16.38
CA THR A 40 -7.82 -7.14 -14.96
C THR A 40 -6.47 -6.93 -14.23
N TYR A 41 -5.37 -7.48 -14.76
CA TYR A 41 -4.03 -7.26 -14.22
C TYR A 41 -3.29 -6.09 -14.90
N PHE A 42 -3.84 -5.53 -15.98
CA PHE A 42 -3.19 -4.44 -16.71
C PHE A 42 -3.40 -3.11 -16.01
N SER A 43 -2.30 -2.44 -15.66
CA SER A 43 -2.32 -1.06 -15.16
C SER A 43 -2.19 -0.08 -16.31
N GLY A 44 -3.22 0.74 -16.53
CA GLY A 44 -3.21 1.78 -17.56
C GLY A 44 -2.15 2.87 -17.33
N LYS A 45 -1.81 3.17 -16.07
CA LYS A 45 -0.78 4.17 -15.71
C LYS A 45 0.62 3.73 -16.09
N HIS A 46 0.92 2.44 -15.92
CA HIS A 46 2.27 1.88 -16.13
C HIS A 46 2.40 1.18 -17.48
N SER A 47 1.30 0.97 -18.22
CA SER A 47 1.25 0.17 -19.45
C SER A 47 1.82 -1.24 -19.28
N GLN A 48 1.60 -1.85 -18.11
CA GLN A 48 2.19 -3.13 -17.70
C GLN A 48 1.16 -3.99 -16.95
N TYR A 49 1.35 -5.32 -17.00
CA TYR A 49 0.62 -6.26 -16.16
C TYR A 49 1.30 -6.38 -14.80
N GLY A 50 0.51 -6.51 -13.75
CA GLY A 50 1.07 -6.70 -12.43
C GLY A 50 0.05 -6.69 -11.30
N HIS A 51 0.61 -6.58 -10.10
CA HIS A 51 -0.13 -6.50 -8.85
C HIS A 51 0.14 -5.19 -8.14
N LYS A 52 -0.78 -4.84 -7.25
CA LYS A 52 -0.64 -3.69 -6.36
C LYS A 52 -0.74 -4.13 -4.91
N VAL A 53 -0.01 -3.48 -4.03
CA VAL A 53 -0.16 -3.63 -2.57
C VAL A 53 -0.10 -2.25 -1.92
N VAL A 54 -0.84 -2.04 -0.84
CA VAL A 54 -0.65 -0.87 0.03
C VAL A 54 0.31 -1.27 1.12
N VAL A 55 1.35 -0.45 1.29
CA VAL A 55 2.30 -0.61 2.39
C VAL A 55 2.28 0.67 3.22
N SER A 56 2.12 0.51 4.53
CA SER A 56 2.24 1.61 5.49
C SER A 56 3.54 1.47 6.28
N VAL A 57 4.34 2.54 6.34
CA VAL A 57 5.70 2.55 6.91
C VAL A 57 5.88 3.66 7.94
N LEU A 58 6.61 3.34 9.02
CA LEU A 58 7.02 4.30 10.03
C LEU A 58 8.20 5.17 9.53
N PRO A 59 8.49 6.30 10.20
CA PRO A 59 9.64 7.16 9.86
C PRO A 59 11.00 6.46 9.95
N ASN A 60 11.09 5.38 10.72
CA ASN A 60 12.29 4.54 10.83
C ASN A 60 12.38 3.45 9.74
N GLY A 61 11.47 3.45 8.76
CA GLY A 61 11.48 2.54 7.61
C GLY A 61 10.80 1.20 7.83
N PHE A 62 10.29 0.91 9.04
CA PHE A 62 9.60 -0.36 9.29
C PHE A 62 8.17 -0.34 8.77
N ALA A 63 7.78 -1.37 8.03
CA ALA A 63 6.40 -1.58 7.62
C ALA A 63 5.54 -2.02 8.80
N ILE A 64 4.38 -1.36 8.96
CA ILE A 64 3.38 -1.65 10.00
C ILE A 64 2.09 -2.25 9.44
N ASN A 65 1.92 -2.18 8.13
CA ASN A 65 0.84 -2.84 7.40
C ASN A 65 1.26 -3.14 5.97
N CYS A 66 0.77 -4.26 5.46
CA CYS A 66 0.88 -4.65 4.07
C CYS A 66 -0.41 -5.38 3.70
N THR A 67 -1.15 -4.87 2.72
CA THR A 67 -2.40 -5.50 2.29
C THR A 67 -2.13 -6.75 1.47
N MET A 68 -3.17 -7.57 1.27
CA MET A 68 -3.13 -8.59 0.21
C MET A 68 -2.95 -7.93 -1.16
N HIS A 69 -2.49 -8.69 -2.14
CA HIS A 69 -2.29 -8.17 -3.48
C HIS A 69 -3.64 -7.87 -4.17
N TYR A 70 -3.66 -6.78 -4.91
CA TYR A 70 -4.74 -6.38 -5.81
C TYR A 70 -4.27 -6.55 -7.25
N LYS A 71 -5.22 -6.67 -8.17
CA LYS A 71 -4.91 -6.73 -9.59
C LYS A 71 -4.49 -5.35 -10.11
N GLY A 72 -3.60 -5.30 -11.09
CA GLY A 72 -3.02 -4.05 -11.59
C GLY A 72 -4.03 -3.02 -12.13
N SER A 73 -5.22 -3.45 -12.55
CA SER A 73 -6.27 -2.52 -13.03
C SER A 73 -7.05 -1.83 -11.90
N VAL A 74 -6.91 -2.26 -10.65
CA VAL A 74 -7.62 -1.66 -9.51
C VAL A 74 -7.07 -0.26 -9.23
N SER A 75 -7.95 0.72 -8.99
CA SER A 75 -7.54 2.10 -8.70
C SER A 75 -6.96 2.21 -7.29
N ASP A 76 -5.97 3.09 -7.11
CA ASP A 76 -5.28 3.25 -5.82
C ASP A 76 -6.26 3.67 -4.72
N LYS A 77 -7.24 4.54 -5.05
CA LYS A 77 -8.30 4.93 -4.13
C LYS A 77 -9.13 3.74 -3.64
N ALA A 78 -9.53 2.83 -4.52
CA ALA A 78 -10.31 1.67 -4.11
C ALA A 78 -9.53 0.77 -3.13
N ILE A 79 -8.21 0.66 -3.32
CA ILE A 79 -7.35 -0.10 -2.41
C ILE A 79 -7.25 0.61 -1.05
N PHE A 80 -7.15 1.94 -1.02
CA PHE A 80 -7.17 2.71 0.22
C PHE A 80 -8.51 2.63 0.96
N ASP A 81 -9.63 2.67 0.23
CA ASP A 81 -10.97 2.54 0.81
C ASP A 81 -11.15 1.15 1.45
N ASP A 82 -10.66 0.08 0.82
CA ASP A 82 -10.69 -1.28 1.37
C ASP A 82 -9.82 -1.44 2.63
N ASN A 83 -8.72 -0.67 2.71
CA ASN A 83 -7.82 -0.64 3.87
C ASN A 83 -8.18 0.42 4.94
N LEU A 84 -9.37 1.03 4.85
CA LEU A 84 -9.76 2.16 5.69
C LEU A 84 -9.79 1.83 7.18
N GLU A 85 -10.23 0.63 7.56
CA GLU A 85 -10.32 0.21 8.97
C GLU A 85 -8.94 0.26 9.66
N PHE A 86 -7.91 -0.23 8.97
CA PHE A 86 -6.53 -0.12 9.44
C PHE A 86 -6.13 1.34 9.64
N HIS A 87 -6.44 2.21 8.67
CA HIS A 87 -6.06 3.61 8.73
C HIS A 87 -6.71 4.36 9.89
N VAL A 88 -8.01 4.13 10.14
CA VAL A 88 -8.74 4.72 11.27
C VAL A 88 -8.16 4.23 12.60
N SER A 89 -7.92 2.92 12.73
CA SER A 89 -7.32 2.33 13.94
C SER A 89 -5.92 2.88 14.22
N ALA A 90 -5.08 3.00 13.18
CA ALA A 90 -3.71 3.50 13.29
C ALA A 90 -3.60 5.01 13.62
N LEU A 91 -4.68 5.78 13.43
CA LEU A 91 -4.74 7.21 13.81
C LEU A 91 -5.25 7.43 15.25
N SER A 92 -6.01 6.48 15.78
CA SER A 92 -6.62 6.53 17.12
C SER A 92 -5.69 6.21 18.30
N LYS A 93 -4.46 5.77 18.01
CA LYS A 93 -3.39 5.46 18.99
C LYS A 93 -2.31 6.52 18.84
#